data_AF-A0A3B9VMK7-F1
#
_entry.id   AF-A0A3B9VMK7-F1
#
_cell.length_a   1.000
_cell.length_b   1.000
_cell.length_c   1.000
_cell.angle_alpha   90.00
_cell.angle_beta   90.00
_cell.angle_gamma   90.00
#
_symmetry.space_group_name_H-M   'P 1'
#
loop_
_entity.id
_entity.type
_entity.pdbx_description
1 polymer ?
#
loop_
_entity_poly.entity_id
_entity_poly.type
_entity_poly.pdbx_seq_one_letter_code
_entity_poly.pdbx_strand_id
1 'polypeptide(L)' 'MIAKGVKSLKVLDKEIIKCSACPRLTSWRQEVAITKRAAYRNEDYWGKPVTGFG' A
#
# COMPACT_ATOMS: atom_id res chain seq x y z
N MET A 1 5.58 -2.71 -15.41
CA MET A 1 5.93 -4.14 -15.58
C MET A 1 6.62 -4.61 -14.31
N ILE A 2 5.93 -5.27 -13.37
CA ILE A 2 6.47 -5.47 -12.00
C ILE A 2 6.80 -6.94 -11.66
N ALA A 3 6.27 -7.94 -12.39
CA ALA A 3 6.32 -9.32 -11.89
C ALA A 3 7.35 -10.27 -12.51
N LYS A 4 7.96 -9.97 -13.67
CA LYS A 4 8.91 -10.92 -14.30
C LYS A 4 10.32 -10.75 -13.72
N GLY A 5 10.77 -11.71 -12.91
CA GLY A 5 12.18 -11.86 -12.50
C GLY A 5 12.56 -11.35 -11.11
N VAL A 6 11.60 -11.19 -10.19
CA VAL A 6 11.92 -10.72 -8.83
C VAL A 6 12.62 -11.80 -8.02
N LYS A 7 13.78 -11.45 -7.42
CA LYS A 7 14.72 -12.40 -6.80
C LYS A 7 14.25 -13.00 -5.46
N SER A 8 13.31 -12.34 -4.76
CA SER A 8 12.72 -12.84 -3.50
C SER A 8 11.45 -12.08 -3.13
N LEU A 9 10.64 -12.64 -2.23
CA LEU A 9 9.44 -11.97 -1.70
C LEU A 9 9.77 -10.64 -1.03
N LYS A 10 10.86 -10.55 -0.25
CA LYS A 10 11.31 -9.29 0.36
C LYS A 10 11.59 -8.19 -0.67
N VAL A 11 12.09 -8.54 -1.86
CA VAL A 11 12.30 -7.57 -2.93
C VAL A 11 10.96 -7.17 -3.54
N LEU A 12 10.09 -8.14 -3.79
CA LEU A 12 8.75 -7.89 -4.30
C LEU A 12 7.95 -6.96 -3.39
N ASP A 13 7.96 -7.22 -2.08
CA ASP A 13 7.26 -6.43 -1.07
C ASP A 13 7.70 -4.97 -1.07
N LYS A 14 9.01 -4.73 -1.19
CA LYS A 14 9.56 -3.37 -1.30
C LYS A 14 9.07 -2.65 -2.55
N GLU A 15 9.00 -3.34 -3.68
CA GLU A 15 8.52 -2.75 -4.93
C GLU A 15 6.99 -2.53 -4.91
N ILE A 16 6.23 -3.44 -4.30
CA ILE A 16 4.80 -3.28 -4.06
C ILE A 16 4.55 -2.03 -3.20
N ILE A 17 5.24 -1.88 -2.07
CA ILE A 17 5.04 -0.76 -1.14
C ILE A 17 5.33 0.60 -1.82
N LYS A 18 6.27 0.66 -2.77
CA LYS A 18 6.60 1.88 -3.53
C LYS A 18 5.63 2.18 -4.67
N CYS A 19 4.75 1.26 -5.04
CA CYS A 19 3.92 1.39 -6.23
C CYS A 19 2.91 2.55 -6.12
N SER A 20 2.93 3.43 -7.11
CA SER A 20 2.00 4.57 -7.29
C SER A 20 1.34 4.58 -8.68
N ALA A 21 1.41 3.47 -9.42
CA ALA A 21 0.97 3.38 -10.82
C ALA A 21 -0.53 3.66 -11.03
N CYS A 22 -1.35 3.61 -9.97
CA CYS A 22 -2.78 3.90 -10.03
C CYS A 22 -3.06 5.23 -9.28
N PRO A 23 -3.20 6.37 -9.98
CA PRO A 23 -3.39 7.68 -9.36
C PRO A 23 -4.63 7.72 -8.46
N ARG A 24 -5.77 7.19 -8.95
CA ARG A 24 -7.03 7.12 -8.20
C ARG A 24 -6.88 6.38 -6.87
N LEU A 25 -6.20 5.22 -6.88
CA LEU A 25 -6.02 4.41 -5.68
C LEU A 25 -5.02 5.05 -4.71
N THR A 26 -3.96 5.66 -5.24
CA THR A 26 -2.94 6.34 -4.44
C THR A 26 -3.52 7.56 -3.72
N SER A 27 -4.30 8.38 -4.44
CA SER A 27 -5.01 9.53 -3.86
C SER A 27 -5.98 9.08 -2.77
N TRP A 28 -6.84 8.09 -3.04
CA TRP A 28 -7.79 7.58 -2.06
C TRP A 28 -7.09 7.06 -0.79
N ARG A 29 -6.03 6.25 -0.93
CA ARG A 29 -5.38 5.61 0.25
C ARG A 29 -4.63 6.59 1.12
N GLN A 30 -4.13 7.67 0.52
CA GLN A 30 -3.52 8.78 1.25
C GLN A 30 -4.58 9.60 1.99
N GLU A 31 -5.70 9.91 1.33
CA GLU A 31 -6.81 10.64 1.96
C GLU A 31 -7.36 9.89 3.18
N VAL A 32 -7.70 8.61 3.02
CA VAL A 32 -8.31 7.82 4.10
C VAL A 32 -7.33 7.50 5.23
N ALA A 33 -6.02 7.48 4.97
CA ALA A 33 -5.03 7.40 6.04
C ALA A 33 -5.01 8.65 6.95
N ILE A 34 -5.46 9.80 6.44
CA ILE A 34 -5.55 11.06 7.18
C ILE A 34 -6.93 11.22 7.80
N THR A 35 -7.99 11.10 6.99
CA THR A 35 -9.38 11.34 7.44
C THR A 35 -9.85 10.26 8.41
N LYS A 36 -9.45 9.01 8.13
CA LYS A 36 -9.78 7.78 8.89
C LYS A 36 -11.30 7.57 9.01
N ARG A 37 -11.70 6.32 9.26
CA ARG A 37 -13.10 6.04 9.60
C ARG A 37 -13.34 6.51 11.04
N ALA A 38 -14.48 7.14 11.32
CA ALA A 38 -14.80 7.69 12.66
C ALA A 38 -14.58 6.68 13.81
N ALA A 39 -14.95 5.41 13.59
CA ALA A 39 -14.76 4.33 14.56
C ALA A 39 -13.28 3.98 14.84
N TYR A 40 -12.36 4.31 13.94
CA TYR A 40 -10.93 3.98 14.00
C TYR A 40 -10.05 5.23 13.94
N ARG A 41 -10.59 6.40 14.30
CA ARG A 41 -9.88 7.69 14.18
C ARG A 41 -8.57 7.76 14.97
N ASN A 42 -8.47 6.97 16.05
CA ASN A 42 -7.31 6.93 16.93
C ASN A 42 -6.29 5.84 16.53
N GLU A 43 -6.62 5.03 15.52
CA GLU A 43 -5.75 3.94 15.06
C GLU A 43 -4.73 4.45 14.02
N ASP A 44 -3.57 3.81 13.97
CA ASP A 44 -2.58 4.06 12.92
C ASP A 44 -2.97 3.35 11.64
N TYR A 45 -3.18 4.12 10.57
CA TYR A 45 -3.52 3.59 9.26
C TYR A 45 -2.26 3.36 8.43
N TRP A 46 -2.17 2.18 7.80
CA TRP A 46 -1.04 1.82 6.95
C TRP A 46 -0.86 2.76 5.75
N GLY A 47 -1.95 3.12 5.06
CA GLY A 47 -1.96 4.07 3.94
C GLY A 47 -1.12 3.65 2.71
N LYS A 48 -0.57 2.44 2.69
CA LYS A 48 0.34 1.91 1.67
C LYS A 48 -0.23 0.64 1.01
N PRO A 49 0.32 0.21 -0.15
CA PRO A 49 -0.05 -1.08 -0.74
C PRO A 49 0.21 -2.21 0.25
N VAL A 50 -0.67 -3.21 0.24
CA VAL A 50 -0.60 -4.38 1.12
C VAL A 50 0.18 -5.48 0.41
N THR A 51 1.12 -6.10 1.11
CA THR A 51 1.92 -7.23 0.63
C THR A 51 1.18 -8.54 0.84
N GLY A 52 1.64 -9.61 0.19
CA GLY A 52 1.09 -10.95 0.44
C GLY A 52 1.34 -11.41 1.87
N PHE A 53 0.45 -12.25 2.40
CA PHE A 53 0.61 -12.93 3.69
C PHE A 53 0.45 -14.45 3.48
N GLY A 54 1.32 -15.23 4.11
CA GLY A 54 1.38 -16.70 4.00
C GLY A 54 2.75 -17.25 4.32
#